data_AF-A0A7C3WR10-F1
#
_entry.id   AF-A0A7C3WR10-F1
#
_cell.length_a   1.000
_cell.length_b   1.000
_cell.length_c   1.000
_cell.angle_alpha   90.00
_cell.angle_beta   90.00
_cell.angle_gamma   90.00
#
_symmetry.space_group_name_H-M   'P 1'
#
loop_
_entity.id
_entity.type
_entity.pdbx_description
1 polymer ?
#
loop_
_entity_poly.entity_id
_entity_poly.type
_entity_poly.pdbx_seq_one_letter_code
_entity_poly.pdbx_strand_id
1 'polypeptide(L)'
;MESKETFIKLSRQLAEKAQKRERVTAQPKEHLTGIKATLTIKNYLGGFYYFTCDEVEIHGNDLYLIEGKHSKEKKLPSIGDIKDGLLRMMLFTNLENVQIDAAYYNPVPILKLTTAKDFDAAHLENLKIIDLLKEEAKTNKFRLLINDKFVDQPI
;
A
#
# COMPACT_ATOMS: atom_id res chain seq x y z
N MET A 1 -11.38 19.18 -32.03
CA MET A 1 -11.49 18.76 -30.61
C MET A 1 -11.53 17.25 -30.59
N GLU A 2 -10.63 16.58 -29.87
CA GLU A 2 -10.82 15.16 -29.57
C GLU A 2 -12.11 14.98 -28.77
N SER A 3 -12.87 13.92 -29.05
CA SER A 3 -14.13 13.66 -28.34
C SER A 3 -13.85 13.28 -26.88
N LYS A 4 -14.82 13.53 -25.98
CA LYS A 4 -14.78 13.07 -24.58
C LYS A 4 -14.47 11.57 -24.47
N GLU A 5 -15.02 10.77 -25.38
CA GLU A 5 -14.82 9.31 -25.41
C GLU A 5 -13.38 8.95 -25.78
N THR A 6 -12.81 9.64 -26.76
CA THR A 6 -11.40 9.48 -27.16
C THR A 6 -10.48 9.80 -26.00
N PHE A 7 -10.73 10.90 -25.28
CA PHE A 7 -9.95 11.29 -24.11
C PHE A 7 -10.02 10.26 -22.99
N ILE A 8 -11.24 9.80 -22.64
CA ILE A 8 -11.42 8.79 -21.58
C ILE A 8 -10.69 7.50 -21.96
N LYS A 9 -10.84 7.02 -23.20
CA LYS A 9 -10.17 5.80 -23.67
C LYS A 9 -8.66 5.93 -23.60
N LEU A 10 -8.12 7.04 -24.09
CA LEU A 10 -6.68 7.31 -24.08
C LEU A 10 -6.15 7.39 -22.65
N SER A 11 -6.84 8.12 -21.76
CA SER A 11 -6.48 8.24 -20.34
C SER A 11 -6.40 6.87 -19.66
N ARG A 12 -7.39 5.99 -19.88
CA ARG A 12 -7.40 4.63 -19.29
C ARG A 12 -6.30 3.74 -19.85
N GLN A 13 -6.04 3.81 -21.16
CA GLN A 13 -4.92 3.10 -21.78
C GLN A 13 -3.56 3.56 -21.23
N LEU A 14 -3.38 4.86 -20.99
CA LEU A 14 -2.15 5.39 -20.41
C LEU A 14 -1.96 4.92 -18.96
N ALA A 15 -3.03 4.89 -18.16
CA ALA A 15 -3.00 4.39 -16.79
C ALA A 15 -2.65 2.90 -16.72
N GLU A 16 -3.29 2.06 -17.55
CA GLU A 16 -2.97 0.63 -17.63
C GLU A 16 -1.52 0.38 -18.06
N LYS A 17 -1.02 1.15 -19.04
CA LYS A 17 0.39 1.08 -19.45
C LYS A 17 1.33 1.51 -18.33
N ALA A 18 0.96 2.50 -17.52
CA ALA A 18 1.76 2.93 -16.37
C ALA A 18 1.84 1.83 -15.30
N GLN A 19 0.72 1.21 -14.94
CA GLN A 19 0.67 0.07 -14.03
C GLN A 19 1.57 -1.09 -14.52
N LYS A 20 1.53 -1.41 -15.81
CA LYS A 20 2.39 -2.45 -16.40
C LYS A 20 3.88 -2.14 -16.26
N ARG A 21 4.28 -0.87 -16.45
CA ARG A 21 5.67 -0.44 -16.25
C ARG A 21 6.08 -0.57 -14.79
N GLU A 22 5.23 -0.11 -13.87
CA GLU A 22 5.50 -0.11 -12.43
C GLU A 22 5.66 -1.53 -11.85
N ARG A 23 4.89 -2.49 -12.37
CA ARG A 23 5.03 -3.91 -11.99
C ARG A 23 6.41 -4.48 -12.33
N VAL A 24 6.99 -4.07 -13.46
CA VAL A 24 8.26 -4.60 -13.98
C VAL A 24 9.46 -3.89 -13.35
N THR A 25 9.29 -2.66 -12.88
CA THR A 25 10.36 -1.92 -12.21
C THR A 25 10.62 -2.46 -10.81
N ALA A 26 11.69 -3.25 -10.70
CA ALA A 26 12.33 -3.52 -9.42
C ALA A 26 12.95 -2.21 -8.90
N GLN A 27 12.42 -1.67 -7.79
CA GLN A 27 13.04 -0.53 -7.11
C GLN A 27 14.10 -1.08 -6.15
N PRO A 28 15.41 -0.91 -6.43
CA PRO A 28 16.46 -1.51 -5.61
C PRO A 28 16.59 -0.88 -4.20
N LYS A 29 15.82 0.18 -3.93
CA LYS A 29 15.80 0.90 -2.65
C LYS A 29 14.67 0.42 -1.72
N GLU A 30 13.75 -0.39 -2.22
CA GLU A 30 12.66 -0.97 -1.44
C GLU A 30 13.10 -2.39 -1.10
N HIS A 31 13.42 -2.66 0.17
CA HIS A 31 13.62 -4.03 0.66
C HIS A 31 12.26 -4.75 0.69
N LEU A 32 11.73 -5.08 -0.48
CA LEU A 32 10.48 -5.80 -0.64
C LEU A 32 10.77 -7.29 -0.67
N THR A 33 10.06 -8.04 0.16
CA THR A 33 10.20 -9.51 0.28
C THR A 33 9.08 -10.25 -0.45
N GLY A 34 7.92 -9.60 -0.65
CA GLY A 34 6.75 -10.15 -1.32
C GLY A 34 6.67 -9.90 -2.83
N ILE A 35 5.51 -10.27 -3.40
CA ILE A 35 5.22 -10.17 -4.84
C ILE A 35 4.55 -8.82 -5.14
N LYS A 36 5.10 -8.03 -6.09
CA LYS A 36 4.43 -6.84 -6.62
C LYS A 36 3.15 -7.23 -7.34
N ALA A 37 2.02 -6.62 -6.94
CA ALA A 37 0.72 -6.90 -7.53
C ALA A 37 0.15 -5.70 -8.28
N THR A 38 -0.64 -5.99 -9.31
CA THR A 38 -1.46 -5.01 -10.01
C THR A 38 -2.88 -5.07 -9.46
N LEU A 39 -3.42 -3.92 -9.09
CA LEU A 39 -4.78 -3.77 -8.58
C LEU A 39 -5.61 -2.98 -9.59
N THR A 40 -6.70 -3.58 -10.05
CA THR A 40 -7.69 -2.89 -10.88
C THR A 40 -8.95 -2.67 -10.06
N ILE A 41 -9.24 -1.42 -9.73
CA ILE A 41 -10.40 -1.03 -8.93
C ILE A 41 -11.48 -0.52 -9.88
N LYS A 42 -12.67 -1.10 -9.79
CA LYS A 42 -13.87 -0.58 -10.45
C LYS A 42 -14.74 0.11 -9.40
N ASN A 43 -14.99 1.41 -9.56
CA ASN A 43 -15.90 2.11 -8.66
C ASN A 43 -17.38 1.84 -9.01
N TYR A 44 -18.29 2.30 -8.15
CA TYR A 44 -19.74 2.12 -8.31
C TYR A 44 -20.33 2.81 -9.56
N LEU A 45 -19.64 3.80 -10.12
CA LEU A 45 -20.01 4.48 -11.38
C LEU A 45 -19.50 3.75 -12.63
N GLY A 46 -18.80 2.61 -12.46
CA GLY A 46 -18.23 1.82 -13.55
C GLY A 46 -16.85 2.31 -14.04
N GLY A 47 -16.24 3.27 -13.36
CA GLY A 47 -14.89 3.77 -13.67
C GLY A 47 -13.80 2.83 -13.19
N PHE A 48 -12.77 2.63 -14.03
CA PHE A 48 -11.61 1.80 -13.73
C PHE A 48 -10.38 2.63 -13.33
N TYR A 49 -9.73 2.19 -12.26
CA TYR A 49 -8.47 2.73 -11.76
C TYR A 49 -7.43 1.63 -11.69
N TYR A 50 -6.24 1.92 -12.20
CA TYR A 50 -5.14 0.96 -12.31
C TYR A 50 -4.04 1.36 -11.35
N PHE A 51 -3.86 0.58 -10.30
CA PHE A 51 -2.88 0.80 -9.24
C PHE A 51 -1.90 -0.36 -9.15
N THR A 52 -0.79 -0.13 -8.47
CA THR A 52 0.10 -1.18 -7.98
C THR A 52 0.06 -1.22 -6.46
N CYS A 53 0.37 -2.38 -5.92
CA CYS A 53 0.67 -2.63 -4.51
C CYS A 53 2.09 -3.21 -4.45
N ASP A 54 2.90 -2.72 -3.52
CA ASP A 54 4.32 -3.06 -3.46
C ASP A 54 4.55 -4.52 -3.10
N GLU A 55 3.86 -5.03 -2.10
CA GLU A 55 3.89 -6.45 -1.73
C GLU A 55 2.46 -6.97 -1.54
N VAL A 56 2.23 -8.20 -1.97
CA VAL A 56 0.99 -8.94 -1.71
C VAL A 56 1.32 -10.33 -1.18
N GLU A 57 0.58 -10.74 -0.15
CA GLU A 57 0.68 -12.06 0.47
C GLU A 57 -0.72 -12.64 0.70
N ILE A 58 -0.87 -13.95 0.53
CA ILE A 58 -2.12 -14.66 0.80
C ILE A 58 -1.93 -15.47 2.08
N HIS A 59 -2.75 -15.19 3.09
CA HIS A 59 -2.78 -15.86 4.38
C HIS A 59 -4.17 -16.46 4.62
N GLY A 60 -4.39 -17.69 4.16
CA GLY A 60 -5.71 -18.31 4.18
C GLY A 60 -6.69 -17.55 3.26
N ASN A 61 -7.73 -16.94 3.85
CA ASN A 61 -8.71 -16.14 3.12
C ASN A 61 -8.36 -14.63 3.11
N ASP A 62 -7.29 -14.23 3.80
CA ASP A 62 -6.88 -12.84 3.88
C ASP A 62 -5.82 -12.54 2.80
N LEU A 63 -6.02 -11.42 2.10
CA LEU A 63 -5.10 -10.89 1.12
C LEU A 63 -4.43 -9.65 1.70
N TYR A 64 -3.17 -9.79 2.07
CA TYR A 64 -2.40 -8.70 2.64
C TYR A 64 -1.96 -7.79 1.50
N LEU A 65 -2.40 -6.53 1.54
CA LEU A 65 -2.06 -5.48 0.58
C LEU A 65 -1.08 -4.52 1.24
N ILE A 66 0.20 -4.70 0.96
CA ILE A 66 1.28 -4.04 1.68
C ILE A 66 1.86 -2.92 0.81
N GLU A 67 1.79 -1.69 1.33
CA GLU A 67 2.46 -0.51 0.77
C GLU A 67 3.71 -0.20 1.58
N GLY A 68 4.87 -0.19 0.93
CA GLY A 68 6.17 -0.02 1.57
C GLY A 68 6.67 1.42 1.46
N LYS A 69 7.12 1.99 2.58
CA LYS A 69 7.92 3.23 2.58
C LYS A 69 9.24 2.98 3.28
N HIS A 70 10.33 3.36 2.61
CA HIS A 70 11.68 3.09 3.09
C HIS A 70 12.46 4.38 3.32
N SER A 71 13.17 4.43 4.45
CA SER A 71 14.18 5.43 4.74
C SER A 71 15.57 4.79 4.73
N LYS A 72 16.50 5.40 4.00
CA LYS A 72 17.91 5.00 3.98
C LYS A 72 18.68 5.41 5.22
N GLU A 73 18.07 6.24 6.06
CA GLU A 73 18.67 6.71 7.31
C GLU A 73 18.17 5.85 8.48
N LYS A 74 18.83 5.96 9.63
CA LYS A 74 18.36 5.37 10.90
C LYS A 74 17.22 6.19 11.51
N LYS A 75 16.20 6.50 10.71
CA LYS A 75 14.97 7.23 11.07
C LYS A 75 13.83 6.79 10.18
N LEU A 76 12.59 7.00 10.63
CA LEU A 76 11.39 6.72 9.86
C LEU A 76 11.39 7.41 8.47
N PRO A 77 10.63 6.88 7.49
CA PRO A 77 10.33 7.58 6.24
C PRO A 77 9.83 9.00 6.48
N SER A 78 10.01 9.88 5.49
CA SER A 78 9.60 11.27 5.64
C SER A 78 8.09 11.38 5.87
N ILE A 79 7.64 12.47 6.48
CA ILE A 79 6.19 12.74 6.64
C ILE A 79 5.48 12.73 5.26
N GLY A 80 6.16 13.16 4.20
CA GLY A 80 5.64 13.08 2.84
C GLY A 80 5.39 11.64 2.39
N ASP A 81 6.37 10.75 2.60
CA ASP A 81 6.27 9.33 2.27
C ASP A 81 5.18 8.64 3.09
N ILE A 82 5.09 8.96 4.39
CA ILE A 82 4.05 8.42 5.28
C ILE A 82 2.67 8.85 4.81
N LYS A 83 2.48 10.14 4.46
CA LYS A 83 1.20 10.65 3.94
C LYS A 83 0.81 9.98 2.62
N ASP A 84 1.78 9.74 1.73
CA ASP A 84 1.56 8.99 0.49
C ASP A 84 1.10 7.55 0.79
N GLY A 85 1.72 6.87 1.76
CA GLY A 85 1.29 5.56 2.22
C GLY A 85 -0.13 5.56 2.81
N LEU A 86 -0.47 6.57 3.63
CA LEU A 86 -1.82 6.72 4.19
C LEU A 86 -2.89 6.96 3.11
N LEU A 87 -2.55 7.66 2.03
CA LEU A 87 -3.46 7.82 0.88
C LEU A 87 -3.82 6.47 0.25
N ARG A 88 -2.86 5.52 0.19
CA ARG A 88 -3.13 4.15 -0.24
C ARG A 88 -3.99 3.40 0.75
N MET A 89 -3.75 3.58 2.05
CA MET A 89 -4.57 2.94 3.08
C MET A 89 -6.03 3.37 2.98
N MET A 90 -6.32 4.66 2.76
CA MET A 90 -7.70 5.13 2.52
C MET A 90 -8.38 4.41 1.35
N LEU A 91 -7.64 4.05 0.30
CA LEU A 91 -8.19 3.30 -0.83
C LEU A 91 -8.36 1.81 -0.49
N PHE A 92 -7.33 1.20 0.07
CA PHE A 92 -7.28 -0.24 0.30
C PHE A 92 -8.27 -0.70 1.38
N THR A 93 -8.53 0.11 2.40
CA THR A 93 -9.50 -0.19 3.47
C THR A 93 -10.95 -0.12 3.00
N ASN A 94 -11.20 0.50 1.84
CA ASN A 94 -12.52 0.61 1.22
C ASN A 94 -12.70 -0.38 0.05
N LEU A 95 -11.78 -1.32 -0.15
CA LEU A 95 -11.94 -2.35 -1.16
C LEU A 95 -12.99 -3.37 -0.72
N GLU A 96 -13.93 -3.66 -1.61
CA GLU A 96 -14.93 -4.69 -1.46
C GLU A 96 -14.87 -5.65 -2.65
N ASN A 97 -15.35 -6.88 -2.47
CA ASN A 97 -15.40 -7.89 -3.53
C ASN A 97 -14.03 -8.14 -4.18
N VAL A 98 -12.97 -8.18 -3.36
CA VAL A 98 -11.60 -8.40 -3.84
C VAL A 98 -11.45 -9.83 -4.33
N GLN A 99 -10.94 -9.98 -5.55
CA GLN A 99 -10.83 -11.28 -6.22
C GLN A 99 -9.46 -11.50 -6.86
N ILE A 100 -9.01 -12.76 -6.82
CA ILE A 100 -7.89 -13.28 -7.61
C ILE A 100 -8.38 -14.57 -8.27
N ASP A 101 -8.26 -14.69 -9.59
CA ASP A 101 -8.70 -15.85 -10.36
C ASP A 101 -10.12 -16.36 -9.99
N ALA A 102 -11.05 -15.42 -9.82
CA ALA A 102 -12.45 -15.62 -9.40
C ALA A 102 -12.67 -16.08 -7.95
N ALA A 103 -11.62 -16.35 -7.17
CA ALA A 103 -11.71 -16.57 -5.72
C ALA A 103 -11.77 -15.23 -4.97
N TYR A 104 -12.62 -15.15 -3.95
CA TYR A 104 -12.77 -13.95 -3.12
C TYR A 104 -11.84 -13.98 -1.92
N TYR A 105 -11.30 -12.83 -1.55
CA TYR A 105 -10.41 -12.65 -0.40
C TYR A 105 -10.84 -11.46 0.44
N ASN A 106 -10.50 -11.51 1.73
CA ASN A 106 -10.62 -10.37 2.63
C ASN A 106 -9.38 -9.48 2.46
N PRO A 107 -9.50 -8.24 1.97
CA PRO A 107 -8.34 -7.36 1.91
C PRO A 107 -7.91 -6.95 3.32
N VAL A 108 -6.61 -7.07 3.59
CA VAL A 108 -5.96 -6.58 4.81
C VAL A 108 -4.92 -5.55 4.40
N PRO A 109 -5.24 -4.25 4.43
CA PRO A 109 -4.30 -3.20 4.09
C PRO A 109 -3.22 -3.07 5.15
N ILE A 110 -1.97 -2.92 4.72
CA ILE A 110 -0.81 -2.81 5.61
C ILE A 110 0.08 -1.67 5.14
N LEU A 111 0.36 -0.72 6.03
CA LEU A 111 1.41 0.27 5.84
C LEU A 111 2.69 -0.27 6.45
N LYS A 112 3.71 -0.52 5.61
CA LYS A 112 5.01 -1.04 6.01
C LYS A 112 6.05 0.08 5.99
N LEU A 113 6.53 0.48 7.15
CA LEU A 113 7.61 1.46 7.30
C LEU A 113 8.92 0.74 7.59
N THR A 114 9.92 0.95 6.74
CA THR A 114 11.25 0.36 6.89
C THR A 114 12.33 1.43 6.98
N THR A 115 13.41 1.09 7.67
CA THR A 115 14.57 1.96 7.93
C THR A 115 15.86 1.21 7.62
N ALA A 116 17.00 1.88 7.62
CA ALA A 116 18.29 1.20 7.49
C ALA A 116 18.52 0.19 8.64
N LYS A 117 19.27 -0.88 8.36
CA LYS A 117 19.66 -1.88 9.38
C LYS A 117 20.29 -1.16 10.59
N ASP A 118 19.91 -1.60 11.80
CA ASP A 118 20.24 -1.04 13.12
C ASP A 118 19.33 0.07 13.68
N PHE A 119 18.14 0.31 13.11
CA PHE A 119 17.18 1.18 13.78
C PHE A 119 16.49 0.44 14.94
N ASP A 120 16.76 0.89 16.16
CA ASP A 120 16.28 0.27 17.39
C ASP A 120 14.79 0.57 17.63
N ALA A 121 14.01 -0.47 17.92
CA ALA A 121 12.61 -0.36 18.27
C ALA A 121 12.37 0.44 19.55
N ALA A 122 13.34 0.49 20.48
CA ALA A 122 13.26 1.33 21.67
C ALA A 122 13.22 2.84 21.34
N HIS A 123 13.77 3.25 20.18
CA HIS A 123 13.68 4.62 19.70
C HIS A 123 12.30 4.95 19.10
N LEU A 124 11.57 3.94 18.61
CA LEU A 124 10.22 4.10 18.02
C LEU A 124 9.15 4.40 19.06
N GLU A 125 9.22 3.75 20.23
CA GLU A 125 8.24 3.92 21.31
C GLU A 125 8.16 5.34 21.86
N ASN A 126 9.20 6.14 21.65
CA ASN A 126 9.27 7.53 22.10
C ASN A 126 8.84 8.56 21.04
N LEU A 127 8.48 8.10 19.83
CA LEU A 127 8.07 8.99 18.75
C LEU A 127 6.55 9.14 18.72
N LYS A 128 6.07 10.34 19.10
CA LYS A 128 4.65 10.74 19.05
C LYS A 128 3.95 10.40 17.72
N ILE A 129 4.68 10.41 16.60
CA ILE A 129 4.11 10.06 15.29
C ILE A 129 3.68 8.60 15.19
N ILE A 130 4.37 7.68 15.88
CA ILE A 130 4.03 6.26 15.91
C ILE A 130 2.71 6.05 16.63
N ASP A 131 2.50 6.71 17.78
CA ASP A 131 1.24 6.63 18.51
C ASP A 131 0.07 7.15 17.67
N LEU A 132 0.28 8.28 16.97
CA LEU A 132 -0.72 8.81 16.05
C LEU A 132 -1.01 7.82 14.90
N LEU A 133 0.01 7.18 14.34
CA LEU A 133 -0.18 6.19 13.27
C LEU A 133 -0.88 4.92 13.77
N LYS A 134 -0.63 4.49 15.02
CA LYS A 134 -1.34 3.36 15.64
C LYS A 134 -2.83 3.68 15.82
N GLU A 135 -3.16 4.87 16.32
CA GLU A 135 -4.55 5.32 16.44
C GLU A 135 -5.22 5.47 15.07
N GLU A 136 -4.51 6.00 14.08
CA GLU A 136 -4.98 6.11 12.69
C GLU A 136 -5.26 4.72 12.09
N ALA A 137 -4.34 3.77 12.27
CA ALA A 137 -4.45 2.38 11.83
C ALA A 137 -5.67 1.69 12.43
N LYS A 138 -5.84 1.82 13.74
CA LYS A 138 -6.99 1.30 14.48
C LYS A 138 -8.30 1.91 14.00
N THR A 139 -8.34 3.23 13.83
CA THR A 139 -9.55 3.97 13.41
C THR A 139 -9.97 3.60 12.00
N ASN A 140 -9.00 3.49 11.08
CA ASN A 140 -9.25 3.28 9.65
C ASN A 140 -9.12 1.82 9.21
N LYS A 141 -8.87 0.89 10.13
CA LYS A 141 -8.82 -0.57 9.91
C LYS A 141 -7.74 -1.00 8.91
N PHE A 142 -6.55 -0.41 8.99
CA PHE A 142 -5.35 -0.95 8.35
C PHE A 142 -4.35 -1.38 9.42
N ARG A 143 -3.33 -2.13 9.02
CA ARG A 143 -2.26 -2.60 9.92
C ARG A 143 -0.99 -1.81 9.74
N LEU A 144 -0.23 -1.67 10.82
CA LEU A 144 1.06 -0.97 10.81
C LEU A 144 2.21 -1.94 11.07
N LEU A 145 3.09 -2.06 10.08
CA LEU A 145 4.30 -2.87 10.15
C LEU A 145 5.51 -1.95 10.20
N ILE A 146 6.39 -2.10 11.18
CA ILE A 146 7.66 -1.36 11.26
C ILE A 146 8.81 -2.34 11.35
N ASN A 147 9.75 -2.28 10.39
CA ASN A 147 10.87 -3.21 10.28
C ASN A 147 10.41 -4.68 10.46
N ASP A 148 9.35 -5.06 9.72
CA ASP A 148 8.75 -6.39 9.71
C ASP A 148 8.09 -6.86 11.02
N LYS A 149 7.84 -5.93 11.96
CA LYS A 149 7.08 -6.21 13.19
C LYS A 149 5.76 -5.43 13.21
N PHE A 150 4.67 -6.11 13.53
CA PHE A 150 3.39 -5.45 13.77
C PHE A 150 3.46 -4.68 15.07
N VAL A 151 3.00 -3.43 15.05
CA VAL A 151 3.04 -2.53 16.22
C VAL A 151 1.65 -2.00 16.60
N ASP A 152 0.63 -2.40 15.85
CA ASP A 152 -0.77 -2.03 15.97
C ASP A 152 -1.59 -3.01 16.83
N GLN A 153 -0.98 -4.11 17.27
CA GLN A 153 -1.56 -5.04 18.24
C GLN A 153 -1.05 -4.70 19.65
N PRO A 154 -1.86 -4.89 20.71
CA PRO A 154 -1.36 -4.80 22.08
C PRO A 154 -0.25 -5.83 22.28
N ILE A 155 0.83 -5.41 22.95
CA ILE A 155 1.90 -6.29 23.46
C ILE A 155 1.30 -7.23 24.50
#